data_AF-X1HFR4-F1
#
_entry.id   AF-X1HFR4-F1
#
_cell.length_a   1.000
_cell.length_b   1.000
_cell.length_c   1.000
_cell.angle_alpha   90.00
_cell.angle_beta   90.00
_cell.angle_gamma   90.00
#
_symmetry.space_group_name_H-M   'P 1'
#
loop_
_entity.id
_entity.type
_entity.pdbx_description
1 polymer ?
#
loop_
_entity_poly.entity_id
_entity_poly.type
_entity_poly.pdbx_seq_one_letter_code
_entity_poly.pdbx_strand_id
1 'polypeptide(L)'
;MIDSRFAKVLHQLHKHLPIDEVDWAVTGSLGFALQGMDVDVHDIDIQTDKPGAYEIERRFSEYVVRNVAFSSSEKIRSHFGQLSIGSIKV
;
A
#
# COMPACT_ATOMS: atom_id res chain seq x y z
N MET A 1 8.58 -14.46 10.71
CA MET A 1 9.53 -13.77 9.79
C MET A 1 8.74 -13.31 8.57
N ILE A 2 8.95 -12.08 8.10
CA ILE A 2 8.26 -11.56 6.91
C ILE A 2 8.77 -12.31 5.66
N ASP A 3 7.86 -12.85 4.86
CA ASP A 3 8.21 -13.49 3.59
C ASP A 3 8.90 -12.48 2.66
N SER A 4 10.02 -12.90 2.06
CA SER A 4 10.83 -12.11 1.11
C SER A 4 10.02 -11.49 -0.03
N ARG A 5 8.88 -12.07 -0.42
CA ARG A 5 7.98 -11.51 -1.44
C ARG A 5 7.40 -10.17 -1.01
N PHE A 6 6.90 -10.05 0.22
CA PHE A 6 6.39 -8.79 0.76
C PHE A 6 7.52 -7.76 0.94
N ALA A 7 8.69 -8.20 1.40
CA ALA A 7 9.86 -7.32 1.55
C ALA A 7 10.32 -6.72 0.20
N LYS A 8 10.29 -7.50 -0.89
CA LYS A 8 10.62 -7.00 -2.24
C LYS A 8 9.63 -5.95 -2.73
N VAL A 9 8.33 -6.18 -2.53
CA VAL A 9 7.30 -5.21 -2.91
C VAL A 9 7.40 -3.94 -2.07
N LEU A 10 7.59 -4.06 -0.76
CA LEU A 10 7.81 -2.91 0.12
C LEU A 10 9.05 -2.10 -0.28
N HIS A 11 10.14 -2.78 -0.67
CA HIS A 11 11.34 -2.11 -1.18
C HIS A 11 11.05 -1.33 -2.48
N GLN A 12 10.26 -1.91 -3.39
CA GLN A 12 9.84 -1.22 -4.61
C GLN A 12 8.96 0.00 -4.30
N LEU A 13 8.02 -0.11 -3.34
CA LEU A 13 7.20 1.01 -2.87
C LEU A 13 8.08 2.13 -2.32
N HIS A 14 8.96 1.83 -1.36
CA HIS A 14 9.86 2.79 -0.76
C HIS A 14 10.78 3.49 -1.77
N LYS A 15 11.24 2.78 -2.82
CA LYS A 15 12.09 3.36 -3.87
C LYS A 15 11.36 4.42 -4.71
N HIS A 16 10.04 4.30 -4.91
CA HIS A 16 9.27 5.21 -5.77
C HIS A 16 8.36 6.17 -4.97
N LEU A 17 8.24 5.99 -3.66
CA LEU A 17 7.48 6.84 -2.74
C LEU A 17 8.43 7.46 -1.71
N PRO A 18 9.26 8.44 -2.12
CA PRO A 18 10.12 9.13 -1.19
C PRO A 18 9.25 9.96 -0.22
N ILE A 19 9.59 9.87 1.07
CA ILE A 19 8.76 10.36 2.19
C ILE A 19 8.62 11.90 2.23
N ASP A 20 9.43 12.63 1.46
CA ASP A 20 9.38 14.08 1.29
C ASP A 20 8.42 14.52 0.16
N GLU A 21 7.98 13.60 -0.70
CA GLU A 21 7.06 13.90 -1.81
C GLU A 21 5.65 13.32 -1.60
N VAL A 22 5.54 12.20 -0.90
CA VAL A 22 4.27 11.50 -0.66
C VAL A 22 4.17 11.13 0.82
N ASP A 23 3.09 11.53 1.48
CA ASP A 23 2.79 11.09 2.85
C ASP A 23 2.15 9.70 2.81
N TRP A 24 2.85 8.68 3.32
CA TRP A 24 2.34 7.32 3.32
C TRP A 24 2.90 6.50 4.49
N ALA A 25 2.13 5.51 4.91
CA ALA A 25 2.53 4.55 5.93
C ALA A 25 2.06 3.13 5.57
N VAL A 26 2.87 2.14 5.94
CA VAL A 26 2.44 0.74 5.94
C VAL A 26 1.53 0.51 7.15
N THR A 27 0.35 -0.05 6.92
CA THR A 27 -0.60 -0.38 7.97
C THR A 27 -0.94 -1.88 7.92
N GLY A 28 -2.01 -2.29 8.62
CA GLY A 28 -2.47 -3.66 8.60
C GLY A 28 -1.43 -4.68 9.08
N SER A 29 -1.55 -5.91 8.57
CA SER A 29 -0.76 -7.06 9.01
C SER A 29 0.75 -6.86 8.79
N LEU A 30 1.16 -6.32 7.64
CA LEU A 30 2.58 -6.03 7.38
C LEU A 30 3.12 -4.97 8.34
N GLY A 31 2.35 -3.93 8.64
CA GLY A 31 2.74 -2.89 9.60
C GLY A 31 2.99 -3.45 11.01
N PHE A 32 2.16 -4.40 11.46
CA PHE A 32 2.38 -5.12 12.72
C PHE A 32 3.61 -6.02 12.69
N ALA A 33 3.78 -6.81 11.62
CA ALA A 33 4.92 -7.71 11.48
C ALA A 33 6.27 -6.96 11.44
N LEU A 34 6.32 -5.79 10.79
CA LEU A 34 7.49 -4.91 10.78
C LEU A 34 7.89 -4.41 12.17
N GLN A 35 6.94 -4.33 13.10
CA GLN A 35 7.16 -3.92 14.48
C GLN A 35 7.43 -5.11 15.43
N GLY A 36 7.63 -6.31 14.89
CA GLY A 36 8.02 -7.51 15.64
C GLY A 36 6.86 -8.34 16.17
N MET A 37 5.62 -8.06 15.78
CA MET A 37 4.47 -8.91 16.12
C MET A 37 4.46 -10.19 15.29
N ASP A 38 4.10 -11.31 15.92
CA ASP A 38 3.97 -12.61 15.25
C ASP A 38 2.56 -12.74 14.63
N VAL A 39 2.41 -12.25 13.40
CA VAL A 39 1.16 -12.27 12.62
C VAL A 39 1.43 -12.64 11.18
N ASP A 40 0.46 -13.33 10.56
CA ASP A 40 0.52 -13.68 9.14
C ASP A 40 0.21 -12.48 8.25
N VAL A 41 1.08 -12.25 7.26
CA VAL A 41 0.93 -11.20 6.24
C VAL A 41 0.33 -11.78 4.97
N HIS A 42 -0.73 -11.16 4.47
CA HIS A 42 -1.49 -11.65 3.31
C HIS A 42 -1.44 -10.68 2.12
N ASP A 43 -1.26 -9.39 2.40
CA ASP A 43 -1.23 -8.26 1.49
C ASP A 43 -0.45 -7.10 2.12
N ILE A 44 -0.36 -5.97 1.41
CA ILE A 44 0.32 -4.77 1.88
C ILE A 44 -0.69 -3.63 1.91
N ASP A 45 -1.09 -3.19 3.10
CA ASP A 45 -1.97 -2.03 3.22
C ASP A 45 -1.14 -0.74 3.27
N ILE A 46 -1.34 0.15 2.31
CA ILE A 46 -0.79 1.52 2.33
C ILE A 46 -1.87 2.52 2.69
N GLN A 47 -1.65 3.27 3.76
CA GLN A 47 -2.48 4.42 4.11
C GLN A 47 -1.74 5.70 3.75
N THR A 48 -2.48 6.67 3.22
CA THR A 48 -1.96 7.93 2.71
C THR A 48 -3.06 9.00 2.79
N ASP A 49 -2.71 10.24 2.51
CA ASP A 49 -3.68 11.32 2.33
C ASP A 49 -4.33 11.28 0.93
N LYS A 50 -5.25 12.21 0.67
CA LYS A 50 -5.97 12.23 -0.62
C LYS A 50 -5.03 12.44 -1.81
N PRO A 51 -4.15 13.47 -1.85
CA PRO A 51 -3.19 13.63 -2.94
C PRO A 51 -2.28 12.43 -3.12
N GLY A 52 -1.77 11.86 -2.03
CA GLY A 52 -0.87 10.72 -2.06
C GLY A 52 -1.51 9.47 -2.66
N ALA A 53 -2.80 9.22 -2.42
CA ALA A 53 -3.50 8.10 -3.07
C ALA A 53 -3.43 8.18 -4.61
N TYR A 54 -3.70 9.35 -5.18
CA TYR A 54 -3.63 9.55 -6.63
C TYR A 54 -2.19 9.59 -7.16
N GLU A 55 -1.24 10.08 -6.36
CA GLU A 55 0.17 10.07 -6.75
C GLU A 55 0.76 8.66 -6.75
N ILE A 56 0.35 7.80 -5.82
CA ILE A 56 0.69 6.36 -5.83
C ILE A 56 0.11 5.70 -7.09
N GLU A 57 -1.17 5.91 -7.41
CA GLU A 57 -1.76 5.40 -8.66
C GLU A 57 -0.96 5.84 -9.89
N ARG A 58 -0.59 7.13 -9.97
CA ARG A 58 0.17 7.68 -11.09
C ARG A 58 1.54 7.02 -11.23
N ARG A 59 2.29 6.89 -10.13
CA ARG A 59 3.66 6.32 -10.13
C ARG A 59 3.66 4.81 -10.40
N PHE A 60 2.60 4.12 -10.01
CA PHE A 60 2.45 2.66 -10.16
C PHE A 60 1.41 2.29 -11.21
N SER A 61 1.16 3.15 -12.21
CA SER A 61 0.10 2.97 -13.21
C SER A 61 0.11 1.61 -13.91
N GLU A 62 1.29 1.03 -14.16
CA GLU A 62 1.44 -0.30 -14.76
C GLU A 62 0.94 -1.46 -13.87
N TYR A 63 0.80 -1.22 -12.56
CA TYR A 63 0.38 -2.20 -11.56
C TYR A 63 -1.07 -2.00 -11.12
N VAL A 64 -1.78 -0.98 -11.62
CA VAL A 64 -3.14 -0.65 -11.18
C VAL A 64 -4.13 -1.74 -11.62
N VAL A 65 -4.82 -2.33 -10.64
CA VAL A 65 -5.94 -3.26 -10.85
C VAL A 65 -7.28 -2.58 -10.62
N ARG A 66 -7.29 -1.57 -9.74
CA ARG A 66 -8.44 -0.72 -9.48
C ARG A 66 -7.98 0.72 -9.34
N ASN A 67 -8.50 1.59 -10.21
CA ASN A 67 -8.21 3.02 -10.13
C ASN A 67 -8.65 3.61 -8.79
N VAL A 68 -7.89 4.59 -8.31
CA VAL A 68 -8.19 5.33 -7.09
C VAL A 68 -9.42 6.19 -7.32
N ALA A 69 -10.45 5.95 -6.52
CA ALA A 69 -11.66 6.75 -6.51
C ALA A 69 -12.16 6.94 -5.08
N PHE A 70 -12.92 8.02 -4.85
CA PHE A 70 -13.64 8.15 -3.59
C PHE A 70 -14.60 6.96 -3.43
N SER A 71 -14.49 6.26 -2.31
CA SER A 71 -15.30 5.10 -1.97
C SER A 71 -15.76 5.22 -0.53
N SER A 72 -17.01 4.84 -0.26
CA SER A 72 -17.61 4.91 1.07
C SER A 72 -18.50 3.71 1.32
N SER A 73 -18.52 3.25 2.56
CA SER A 73 -19.56 2.41 3.14
C SER A 73 -20.21 3.15 4.32
N GLU A 74 -21.06 2.46 5.08
CA GLU A 74 -21.70 3.03 6.28
C GLU A 74 -20.69 3.44 7.37
N LYS A 75 -19.51 2.79 7.42
CA LYS A 75 -18.55 2.93 8.53
C LYS A 75 -17.20 3.51 8.13
N ILE A 76 -16.84 3.46 6.86
CA ILE A 76 -15.52 3.90 6.39
C ILE A 76 -15.62 4.57 5.03
N ARG A 77 -14.75 5.56 4.80
CA ARG A 77 -14.58 6.21 3.50
C ARG A 77 -13.12 6.55 3.27
N SER A 78 -12.68 6.50 2.03
CA SER A 78 -11.34 6.87 1.61
C SER A 78 -11.29 7.14 0.11
N HIS A 79 -10.15 7.63 -0.38
CA HIS A 79 -9.78 7.48 -1.78
C HIS A 79 -9.10 6.13 -1.92
N PHE A 80 -9.81 5.16 -2.50
CA PHE A 80 -9.42 3.75 -2.50
C PHE A 80 -9.11 3.28 -3.92
N GLY A 81 -7.93 2.69 -4.08
CA GLY A 81 -7.50 1.97 -5.27
C GLY A 81 -6.84 0.65 -4.89
N GLN A 82 -6.32 -0.06 -5.87
CA GLN A 82 -5.62 -1.33 -5.65
C GLN A 82 -4.57 -1.55 -6.74
N LEU A 83 -3.39 -2.01 -6.32
CA LEU A 83 -2.31 -2.46 -7.18
C LEU A 83 -2.11 -3.98 -7.07
N SER A 84 -1.43 -4.55 -8.06
CA SER A 84 -0.88 -5.90 -8.00
C SER A 84 0.58 -5.89 -8.44
N ILE A 85 1.50 -6.01 -7.47
CA ILE A 85 2.94 -5.96 -7.71
C ILE A 85 3.51 -7.35 -7.42
N GLY A 86 3.98 -8.05 -8.45
CA GLY A 86 4.51 -9.41 -8.31
C GLY A 86 3.49 -10.39 -7.71
N SER A 87 2.22 -10.26 -8.08
CA SER A 87 1.06 -11.01 -7.54
C SER A 87 0.73 -10.75 -6.07
N ILE A 88 1.34 -9.74 -5.45
CA ILE A 88 0.95 -9.24 -4.12
C ILE A 88 -0.03 -8.08 -4.29
N LYS A 89 -1.16 -8.16 -3.58
CA LYS A 89 -2.15 -7.08 -3.51
C LYS A 89 -1.61 -5.96 -2.62
N VAL A 90 -1.67 -4.74 -3.14
CA VAL A 90 -1.35 -3.49 -2.42
C VAL A 90 -2.54 -2.55 -2.53
#